data_AF-A0A7W4ESI0-F1
#
_entry.id   AF-A0A7W4ESI0-F1
#
_cell.length_a   1.000
_cell.length_b   1.000
_cell.length_c   1.000
_cell.angle_alpha   90.00
_cell.angle_beta   90.00
_cell.angle_gamma   90.00
#
_symmetry.space_group_name_H-M   'P 1'
#
loop_
_entity.id
_entity.type
_entity.pdbx_description
1 polymer ?
#
loop_
_entity_poly.entity_id
_entity_poly.type
_entity_poly.pdbx_seq_one_letter_code
_entity_poly.pdbx_strand_id
1 'polypeptide(L)'
;MKLVERLRQQLHYIWFNYANFNGLVLLLAIIIAISWVMGTMSTIQTNFSAQRALDERKQQLRLAQLEVETLKYEQNYYKSAEYKELEARSKLGLADPGEKQLILPENSAAVKSLDSQDDSSSYVKTAPRNNTPAVHKSNFQQWIDFLTGKTAASRLQK
;
A
#
# COMPACT_ATOMS: atom_id res chain seq x y z
N MET A 1 -51.54 31.24 15.60
CA MET A 1 -52.32 32.22 14.81
C MET A 1 -51.67 33.60 14.71
N LYS A 2 -51.07 34.15 15.78
CA LYS A 2 -50.44 35.49 15.78
C LYS A 2 -49.29 35.69 14.77
N LEU A 3 -48.56 34.64 14.40
CA LEU A 3 -47.43 34.72 13.46
C LEU A 3 -47.92 34.94 12.02
N VAL A 4 -49.00 34.27 11.62
CA VAL A 4 -49.59 34.38 10.28
C VAL A 4 -50.24 35.75 10.09
N GLU A 5 -50.87 36.28 11.13
CA GLU A 5 -51.46 37.63 11.12
C GLU A 5 -50.38 38.72 11.02
N ARG A 6 -49.26 38.57 11.76
CA ARG A 6 -48.10 39.47 11.65
C ARG A 6 -47.48 39.41 10.26
N LEU A 7 -47.34 38.22 9.68
CA LEU A 7 -46.86 38.04 8.30
C LEU A 7 -47.78 38.71 7.29
N ARG A 8 -49.10 38.54 7.41
CA ARG A 8 -50.07 39.20 6.53
C ARG A 8 -50.03 40.72 6.64
N GLN A 9 -49.90 41.27 7.84
CA GLN A 9 -49.80 42.71 8.04
C GLN A 9 -48.49 43.27 7.46
N GLN A 10 -47.36 42.60 7.67
CA GLN A 10 -46.08 42.99 7.09
C GLN A 10 -46.12 42.91 5.55
N LEU A 11 -46.71 41.86 5.00
CA LEU A 11 -46.90 41.72 3.55
C LEU A 11 -47.80 42.81 2.98
N HIS A 12 -48.86 43.22 3.69
CA HIS A 12 -49.76 44.27 3.21
C HIS A 12 -49.09 45.66 3.21
N TYR A 13 -48.27 45.96 4.22
CA TYR A 13 -47.44 47.17 4.25
C TYR A 13 -46.40 47.20 3.12
N ILE A 14 -45.76 46.06 2.84
CA ILE A 14 -44.81 45.92 1.73
C ILE A 14 -45.55 46.07 0.40
N TRP A 15 -46.71 45.44 0.26
CA TRP A 15 -47.51 45.51 -0.98
C TRP A 15 -47.95 46.94 -1.29
N PHE A 16 -48.48 47.69 -0.31
CA PHE A 16 -48.93 49.06 -0.53
C PHE A 16 -47.78 50.05 -0.78
N ASN A 17 -46.64 49.88 -0.11
CA ASN A 17 -45.50 50.80 -0.24
C ASN A 17 -44.63 50.54 -1.49
N TYR A 18 -44.57 49.28 -1.95
CA TYR A 18 -43.78 48.88 -3.12
C TYR A 18 -44.62 48.65 -4.39
N ALA A 19 -45.93 48.93 -4.38
CA ALA A 19 -46.79 48.93 -5.57
C ALA A 19 -46.50 50.07 -6.58
N ASN A 20 -45.38 50.79 -6.43
CA ASN A 20 -44.87 51.76 -7.40
C ASN A 20 -43.81 51.10 -8.32
N PHE A 21 -43.56 51.68 -9.50
CA PHE A 21 -42.62 51.17 -10.52
C PHE A 21 -41.26 50.70 -9.97
N ASN A 22 -40.73 51.39 -8.94
CA ASN A 22 -39.47 51.02 -8.28
C ASN A 22 -39.53 49.67 -7.54
N GLY A 23 -40.67 49.30 -6.95
CA GLY A 23 -40.84 48.00 -6.31
C GLY A 23 -40.95 46.85 -7.30
N LEU A 24 -41.50 47.09 -8.49
CA LEU A 24 -41.51 46.12 -9.59
C LEU A 24 -40.08 45.83 -10.08
N VAL A 25 -39.25 46.87 -10.23
CA VAL A 25 -37.84 46.73 -10.60
C VAL A 25 -37.06 45.95 -9.55
N LEU A 26 -37.28 46.23 -8.25
CA LEU A 26 -36.64 45.50 -7.16
C LEU A 26 -37.03 44.01 -7.15
N LEU A 27 -38.32 43.70 -7.37
CA LEU A 27 -38.81 42.32 -7.45
C LEU A 27 -38.15 41.57 -8.62
N LEU A 28 -38.05 42.21 -9.78
CA LEU A 28 -37.40 41.62 -10.95
C LEU A 28 -35.91 41.34 -10.70
N ALA A 29 -35.20 42.26 -10.04
CA ALA A 29 -33.81 42.07 -9.65
C ALA A 29 -33.62 40.87 -8.69
N ILE A 30 -34.55 40.67 -7.74
CA ILE A 30 -34.54 39.51 -6.84
C ILE A 30 -34.76 38.21 -7.61
N ILE A 31 -35.71 38.17 -8.55
CA ILE A 31 -35.96 36.98 -9.39
C ILE A 31 -34.72 36.63 -10.21
N ILE A 32 -34.07 37.64 -10.80
CA ILE A 32 -32.84 37.44 -11.57
C ILE A 32 -31.74 36.91 -10.65
N ALA A 33 -31.54 37.50 -9.48
CA ALA A 33 -30.54 37.03 -8.51
C ALA A 33 -30.77 35.56 -8.09
N ILE A 34 -32.02 35.18 -7.81
CA ILE A 34 -32.38 33.80 -7.47
C ILE A 34 -32.15 32.86 -8.67
N SER A 35 -32.46 33.31 -9.89
CA SER A 35 -32.22 32.54 -11.12
C SER A 35 -30.73 32.26 -11.36
N TRP A 36 -29.86 33.23 -11.04
CA TRP A 36 -28.40 33.04 -11.07
C TRP A 36 -27.91 32.03 -10.02
N VAL A 37 -28.45 32.08 -8.80
CA VAL A 37 -28.11 31.13 -7.73
C VAL A 37 -28.54 29.71 -8.11
N MET A 38 -29.74 29.53 -8.68
CA MET A 38 -30.23 28.22 -9.10
C MET A 38 -29.49 27.66 -10.33
N GLY A 39 -29.15 28.50 -11.30
CA GLY A 39 -28.39 28.09 -12.49
C GLY A 39 -26.98 27.57 -12.18
N THR A 40 -26.33 28.12 -11.14
CA THR A 40 -24.97 27.73 -10.73
C THR A 40 -24.92 26.37 -10.02
N MET A 41 -26.01 25.95 -9.37
CA MET A 41 -26.05 24.70 -8.59
C MET A 41 -26.31 23.45 -9.47
N SER A 42 -26.91 23.61 -10.64
CA SER A 42 -27.31 22.49 -11.51
C SER A 42 -26.14 21.81 -12.24
N THR A 43 -25.01 22.50 -12.42
CA THR A 43 -23.81 21.96 -13.11
C THR A 43 -22.93 21.11 -12.22
N ILE A 44 -23.12 21.18 -10.90
CA ILE A 44 -22.32 20.43 -9.93
C ILE A 44 -22.77 18.96 -9.86
N GLN A 45 -24.07 18.66 -10.03
CA GLN A 45 -24.60 17.31 -9.82
C GLN A 45 -24.37 16.35 -10.99
N THR A 46 -24.40 16.81 -12.24
CA THR A 46 -24.22 15.94 -13.42
C THR A 46 -22.77 15.54 -13.66
N ASN A 47 -21.82 16.29 -13.12
CA ASN A 47 -20.40 15.99 -13.24
C ASN A 47 -19.94 14.87 -12.29
N PHE A 48 -20.63 14.67 -11.15
CA PHE A 48 -20.21 13.70 -10.15
C PHE A 48 -20.40 12.24 -10.57
N SER A 49 -21.45 11.90 -11.30
CA SER A 49 -21.64 10.51 -11.79
C SER A 49 -20.60 10.16 -12.86
N ALA A 50 -20.32 11.10 -13.76
CA ALA A 50 -19.28 10.96 -14.77
C ALA A 50 -17.88 10.89 -14.13
N GLN A 51 -17.58 11.74 -13.14
CA GLN A 51 -16.31 11.69 -12.39
C GLN A 51 -16.14 10.39 -11.62
N ARG A 52 -17.17 9.91 -10.91
CA ARG A 52 -17.12 8.64 -10.18
C ARG A 52 -16.86 7.46 -11.10
N ALA A 53 -17.55 7.40 -12.24
CA ALA A 53 -17.32 6.35 -13.23
C ALA A 53 -15.88 6.42 -13.78
N LEU A 54 -15.36 7.62 -14.07
CA LEU A 54 -13.97 7.79 -14.51
C LEU A 54 -12.96 7.36 -13.45
N ASP A 55 -13.18 7.71 -12.19
CA ASP A 55 -12.28 7.36 -11.09
C ASP A 55 -12.27 5.85 -10.83
N GLU A 56 -13.42 5.19 -10.87
CA GLU A 56 -13.52 3.74 -10.76
C GLU A 56 -12.76 3.04 -11.90
N ARG A 57 -12.96 3.49 -13.14
CA ARG A 57 -12.25 2.93 -14.32
C ARG A 57 -10.74 3.17 -14.25
N LYS A 58 -10.29 4.32 -13.77
CA LYS A 58 -8.87 4.61 -13.54
C LYS A 58 -8.27 3.73 -12.44
N GLN A 59 -9.03 3.43 -11.39
CA GLN A 59 -8.59 2.50 -10.36
C GLN A 59 -8.45 1.08 -10.90
N GLN A 60 -9.47 0.58 -11.61
CA GLN A 60 -9.42 -0.73 -12.25
C GLN A 60 -8.23 -0.85 -13.22
N LEU A 61 -7.99 0.18 -14.03
CA LEU A 61 -6.87 0.22 -14.96
C LEU A 61 -5.52 0.20 -14.24
N ARG A 62 -5.34 0.94 -13.14
CA ARG A 62 -4.11 0.90 -12.35
C ARG A 62 -3.86 -0.48 -11.75
N LEU A 63 -4.89 -1.15 -11.25
CA LEU A 63 -4.76 -2.51 -10.72
C LEU A 63 -4.35 -3.50 -11.82
N ALA A 64 -5.02 -3.44 -12.97
CA ALA A 64 -4.68 -4.31 -14.10
C ALA A 64 -3.28 -4.04 -14.65
N GLN A 65 -2.84 -2.78 -14.73
CA GLN A 65 -1.48 -2.44 -15.14
C GLN A 65 -0.45 -3.01 -14.17
N LEU A 66 -0.69 -2.88 -12.87
CA LEU A 66 0.20 -3.42 -11.85
C LEU A 66 0.31 -4.95 -11.96
N GLU A 67 -0.81 -5.63 -12.16
CA GLU A 67 -0.84 -7.09 -12.36
C GLU A 67 -0.05 -7.52 -13.61
N VAL A 68 -0.19 -6.79 -14.71
CA VAL A 68 0.57 -7.04 -15.93
C VAL A 68 2.08 -6.83 -15.71
N GLU A 69 2.45 -5.77 -14.98
CA GLU A 69 3.85 -5.50 -14.64
C GLU A 69 4.46 -6.59 -13.75
N THR A 70 3.72 -7.05 -12.73
CA THR A 70 4.18 -8.16 -11.87
C THR A 70 4.32 -9.46 -12.66
N LEU A 71 3.33 -9.82 -13.48
CA LEU A 71 3.39 -11.01 -14.33
C LEU A 71 4.55 -10.96 -15.32
N LYS A 72 4.82 -9.77 -15.89
CA LYS A 72 5.98 -9.56 -16.78
C LYS A 72 7.29 -9.74 -16.04
N TYR A 73 7.40 -9.25 -14.81
CA TYR A 73 8.58 -9.44 -13.98
C TYR A 73 8.81 -10.92 -13.65
N GLU A 74 7.78 -11.64 -13.23
CA GLU A 74 7.84 -13.08 -12.96
C GLU A 74 8.27 -13.87 -14.19
N GLN A 75 7.67 -13.56 -15.36
CA GLN A 75 8.07 -14.20 -16.60
C GLN A 75 9.54 -13.95 -16.94
N ASN A 76 10.03 -12.72 -16.73
CA ASN A 76 11.44 -12.39 -16.97
C ASN A 76 12.36 -13.12 -15.99
N TYR A 77 11.97 -13.23 -14.73
CA TYR A 77 12.69 -14.03 -13.73
C TYR A 77 12.82 -15.49 -14.18
N TYR A 78 11.72 -16.13 -14.61
CA TYR A 78 11.77 -17.50 -15.12
C TYR A 78 12.58 -17.66 -16.42
N LYS A 79 12.67 -16.60 -17.23
CA LYS A 79 13.49 -16.60 -18.45
C LYS A 79 14.97 -16.36 -18.19
N SER A 80 15.33 -15.83 -17.02
CA SER A 80 16.72 -15.53 -16.66
C SER A 80 17.60 -16.80 -16.67
N ALA A 81 18.90 -16.62 -16.94
CA ALA A 81 19.86 -17.71 -16.94
C ALA A 81 19.96 -18.34 -15.55
N GLU A 82 20.09 -17.51 -14.52
CA GLU A 82 20.18 -17.91 -13.11
C GLU A 82 19.03 -18.84 -12.69
N TYR A 83 17.78 -18.49 -13.03
CA TYR A 83 16.64 -19.33 -12.67
C TYR A 83 16.70 -20.69 -13.38
N LYS A 84 17.01 -20.70 -14.68
CA LYS A 84 17.13 -21.94 -15.46
C LYS A 84 18.26 -22.82 -14.95
N GLU A 85 19.36 -22.20 -14.54
CA GLU A 85 20.52 -22.88 -13.98
C GLU A 85 20.19 -23.52 -12.63
N LEU A 86 19.57 -22.76 -11.72
CA LEU A 86 19.10 -23.27 -10.42
C LEU A 86 18.10 -24.42 -10.57
N GLU A 87 17.15 -24.31 -11.50
CA GLU A 87 16.20 -25.39 -11.80
C GLU A 87 16.91 -26.59 -12.45
N ALA A 88 17.84 -26.40 -13.38
CA ALA A 88 18.61 -27.49 -13.98
C ALA A 88 19.46 -28.24 -12.92
N ARG A 89 20.09 -27.49 -12.01
CA ARG A 89 20.87 -28.03 -10.88
C ARG A 89 20.00 -28.83 -9.92
N SER A 90 18.85 -28.28 -9.53
CA SER A 90 17.97 -28.91 -8.54
C SER A 90 17.17 -30.08 -9.08
N LYS A 91 16.69 -30.00 -10.33
CA LYS A 91 15.81 -31.02 -10.93
C LYS A 91 16.58 -32.13 -11.64
N LEU A 92 17.65 -31.77 -12.34
CA LEU A 92 18.38 -32.71 -13.18
C LEU A 92 19.73 -33.09 -12.57
N GLY A 93 20.19 -32.40 -11.52
CA GLY A 93 21.52 -32.61 -10.96
C GLY A 93 22.64 -32.18 -11.90
N LEU A 94 22.35 -31.39 -12.94
CA LEU A 94 23.35 -30.92 -13.88
C LEU A 94 24.18 -29.81 -13.23
N ALA A 95 25.49 -29.84 -13.47
CA ALA A 95 26.42 -28.78 -13.10
C ALA A 95 27.00 -28.15 -14.37
N ASP A 96 27.42 -26.89 -14.29
CA ASP A 96 28.02 -26.22 -15.44
C ASP A 96 29.39 -26.82 -15.80
N PRO A 97 29.86 -26.64 -17.04
CA PRO A 97 31.16 -27.14 -17.46
C PRO A 97 32.28 -26.63 -16.54
N GLY A 98 32.92 -27.53 -15.80
CA GLY A 98 34.00 -27.21 -14.84
C GLY A 98 33.58 -27.31 -13.37
N GLU A 99 32.29 -27.43 -13.07
CA GLU A 99 31.79 -27.68 -11.73
C GLU A 99 31.62 -29.19 -11.48
N LYS A 100 31.83 -29.64 -10.23
CA LYS A 100 31.71 -31.05 -9.84
C LYS A 100 30.61 -31.22 -8.81
N GLN A 101 29.58 -32.01 -9.15
CA GLN A 101 28.54 -32.39 -8.20
C GLN A 101 29.11 -33.36 -7.15
N LEU A 102 29.00 -32.99 -5.87
CA LEU A 102 29.40 -33.83 -4.75
C LEU A 102 28.16 -34.50 -4.16
N ILE A 103 28.05 -35.82 -4.31
CA ILE A 103 27.00 -36.62 -3.66
C ILE A 103 27.53 -37.02 -2.28
N LEU A 104 26.92 -36.49 -1.22
CA LEU A 104 27.27 -36.85 0.15
C LEU A 104 26.42 -38.04 0.63
N PRO A 105 27.00 -38.98 1.41
CA PRO A 105 26.23 -40.00 2.08
C PRO A 105 25.26 -39.37 3.09
N GLU A 106 24.21 -40.10 3.45
CA GLU A 106 23.26 -39.62 4.44
C GLU A 106 23.97 -39.21 5.74
N ASN A 107 23.59 -38.03 6.24
CA ASN A 107 24.17 -37.50 7.45
C ASN A 107 23.87 -38.39 8.66
N SER A 108 24.82 -38.53 9.58
CA SER A 108 24.65 -39.39 10.76
C SER A 108 23.47 -38.95 11.63
N ALA A 109 22.85 -39.89 12.36
CA ALA A 109 21.69 -39.61 13.20
C ALA A 109 21.93 -38.48 14.23
N ALA A 110 23.17 -38.35 14.73
CA ALA A 110 23.57 -37.29 15.66
C ALA A 110 23.54 -35.88 15.03
N VAL A 111 23.75 -35.76 13.71
CA VAL A 111 23.70 -34.47 13.01
C VAL A 111 22.28 -34.16 12.56
N LYS A 112 21.50 -35.16 12.13
CA LYS A 112 20.07 -34.99 11.82
C LYS A 112 19.26 -34.49 13.04
N SER A 113 19.62 -34.91 14.25
CA SER A 113 19.01 -34.39 15.48
C SER A 113 19.38 -32.95 15.80
N LEU A 114 20.51 -32.44 15.30
CA LEU A 114 20.89 -31.03 15.44
C LEU A 114 20.12 -30.15 14.44
N ASP A 115 19.96 -30.60 13.18
CA ASP A 115 19.18 -29.88 12.17
C ASP A 115 17.70 -29.73 12.59
N SER A 116 17.09 -30.80 13.11
CA SER A 116 15.69 -30.79 13.58
C SER A 116 15.46 -29.86 14.78
N GLN A 117 16.53 -29.49 15.51
CA GLN A 117 16.47 -28.60 16.66
C GLN A 117 16.70 -27.13 16.27
N ASP A 118 17.27 -26.88 15.07
CA ASP A 118 17.53 -25.55 14.52
C ASP A 118 16.40 -25.02 13.61
N ASP A 119 15.39 -25.84 13.23
CA ASP A 119 14.18 -25.39 12.50
C ASP A 119 13.33 -24.36 13.27
N SER A 120 13.58 -24.17 14.57
CA SER A 120 12.98 -23.11 15.39
C SER A 120 13.82 -21.83 15.49
N SER A 121 14.99 -21.77 14.85
CA SER A 121 15.84 -20.57 14.85
C SER A 121 16.54 -20.39 13.51
N SER A 122 16.00 -19.49 12.68
CA SER A 122 16.59 -19.01 11.42
C SER A 122 17.84 -18.15 11.65
N TYR A 123 18.83 -18.68 12.35
CA TYR A 123 20.13 -18.07 12.56
C TYR A 123 21.20 -19.10 12.21
N VAL A 124 22.06 -18.76 11.26
CA VAL A 124 23.31 -19.50 10.99
C VAL A 124 24.11 -19.54 12.28
N LYS A 125 24.15 -20.71 12.93
CA LYS A 125 24.78 -20.92 14.22
C LYS A 125 26.28 -21.09 14.02
N THR A 126 27.05 -20.00 14.13
CA THR A 126 28.45 -20.17 14.56
C THR A 126 28.40 -20.66 16.00
N ALA A 127 28.70 -21.95 16.21
CA ALA A 127 28.67 -22.58 17.52
C ALA A 127 29.40 -21.74 18.59
N PRO A 128 28.73 -21.28 19.67
CA PRO A 128 29.43 -20.80 20.83
C PRO A 128 29.81 -22.01 21.68
N ARG A 129 31.10 -22.35 21.66
CA ARG A 129 31.71 -23.05 22.80
C ARG A 129 31.69 -22.05 23.94
N ASN A 130 30.64 -22.10 24.77
CA ASN A 130 30.57 -21.72 26.20
C ASN A 130 29.08 -21.50 26.58
N ASN A 131 28.62 -22.23 27.60
CA ASN A 131 27.25 -22.26 28.12
C ASN A 131 26.79 -20.90 28.69
N THR A 132 26.39 -19.97 27.82
CA THR A 132 25.72 -18.73 28.23
C THR A 132 24.38 -18.63 27.50
N PRO A 133 23.27 -18.36 28.20
CA PRO A 133 21.94 -18.33 27.59
C PRO A 133 21.89 -17.28 26.49
N ALA A 134 21.30 -17.67 25.34
CA ALA A 134 21.16 -16.81 24.17
C ALA A 134 20.26 -15.61 24.52
N VAL A 135 20.86 -14.45 24.76
CA VAL A 135 20.13 -13.20 24.89
C VAL A 135 19.53 -12.88 23.51
N HIS A 136 18.20 -12.81 23.40
CA HIS A 136 17.50 -12.43 22.18
C HIS A 136 17.90 -11.00 21.78
N LYS A 137 18.86 -10.86 20.86
CA LYS A 137 19.24 -9.58 20.24
C LYS A 137 18.39 -9.34 19.00
N SER A 138 17.87 -8.11 18.84
CA SER A 138 17.16 -7.72 17.61
C SER A 138 18.08 -7.79 16.38
N ASN A 139 17.51 -8.03 15.19
CA ASN A 139 18.28 -8.12 13.94
C ASN A 139 19.13 -6.86 13.69
N PHE A 140 18.62 -5.67 14.01
CA PHE A 140 19.39 -4.42 13.91
C PHE A 140 20.63 -4.43 14.82
N GLN A 141 20.47 -4.88 16.08
CA GLN A 141 21.59 -4.97 17.01
C GLN A 141 22.65 -5.97 16.53
N GLN A 142 22.23 -7.07 15.92
CA GLN A 142 23.15 -8.05 15.33
C GLN A 142 23.95 -7.44 14.17
N TRP A 143 23.31 -6.66 13.30
CA TRP A 143 23.99 -5.94 12.21
C TRP A 143 24.97 -4.88 12.72
N ILE A 144 24.59 -4.11 13.74
CA ILE A 144 25.50 -3.13 14.35
C ILE A 144 26.69 -3.83 15.02
N ASP A 145 26.47 -4.92 15.76
CA ASP A 145 27.55 -5.67 16.40
C ASP A 145 28.52 -6.29 15.38
N PHE A 146 28.02 -6.69 14.21
CA PHE A 146 28.83 -7.17 13.08
C PHE A 146 29.66 -6.05 12.46
N LEU A 147 29.01 -4.94 12.04
CA LEU A 147 29.67 -3.82 11.38
C LEU A 147 30.68 -3.10 12.28
N THR A 148 30.45 -3.09 13.60
CA THR A 148 31.36 -2.49 14.58
C THR A 148 32.44 -3.46 15.07
N GLY A 149 32.49 -4.68 14.53
CA GLY A 149 33.54 -5.66 14.84
C GLY A 149 33.47 -6.24 16.26
N LYS A 150 32.40 -5.99 17.01
CA LYS A 150 32.20 -6.54 18.38
C LYS A 150 32.11 -8.06 18.38
N THR A 151 31.59 -8.65 17.31
CA THR A 151 31.61 -10.12 17.09
C THR A 151 33.01 -10.67 16.79
N ALA A 152 33.94 -9.85 16.30
CA ALA A 152 35.33 -10.26 16.02
C ALA A 152 36.25 -10.08 17.24
N ALA A 153 36.09 -9.00 18.01
CA ALA A 153 36.92 -8.73 19.20
C ALA A 153 36.78 -9.80 20.30
N SER A 154 35.59 -10.40 20.44
CA SER A 154 35.33 -11.52 21.36
C SER A 154 36.00 -12.84 20.93
N ARG A 155 36.53 -12.94 19.71
CA ARG A 155 37.27 -14.11 19.21
C ARG A 155 38.79 -14.03 19.39
N LEU A 156 39.35 -12.84 19.62
CA LEU A 156 40.80 -12.63 19.74
C LEU A 156 41.32 -12.51 21.18
N GLN A 157 40.42 -12.46 22.17
CA GLN A 157 40.80 -12.63 23.57
C GLN A 157 40.76 -14.11 23.95
N LYS A 158 41.68 -14.88 23.39
CA LYS A 158 42.04 -16.22 23.89
C LYS A 158 43.46 -16.59 23.52
#